data_AF-A0A3C0B7F3-F1
#
_entry.id   AF-A0A3C0B7F3-F1
#
_cell.length_a   1.000
_cell.length_b   1.000
_cell.length_c   1.000
_cell.angle_alpha   90.00
_cell.angle_beta   90.00
_cell.angle_gamma   90.00
#
_symmetry.space_group_name_H-M   'P 1'
#
loop_
_entity.id
_entity.type
_entity.pdbx_description
1 polymer ?
#
loop_
_entity_poly.entity_id
_entity_poly.type
_entity_poly.pdbx_seq_one_letter_code
_entity_poly.pdbx_strand_id
1 'polypeptide(L)'
;MDAKIRRIRQFRADLIEDDNQGVIAIHEQIVSENLLDVDGNETERLTYDQEGNVEERVITEYASSKPVKIIMEINDMVVEQTGYQYDETGKLVKEQIIYQEGEPDEAIYTYEGERLVARQVFDEDGVEGEKMFRKYEDDRLMREEFYNSEGALERSKTYIYNDRNQLEETVELRINDDDQMRIVNVLDEAGNVILEKRYDTRGNLVMRSRSEVNEQGLPESIEEENAYGKTITLLAYDDKGRNIRLQEVTETGLVLNHIERTFNDQGLLLTLTNKTEPTALRAGSYYRIRNEYEFY
;
A
#
# COMPACT_ATOMS: atom_id res chain seq x y z
N MET A 1 1.56 -30.67 -0.36
CA MET A 1 2.43 -29.65 0.26
C MET A 1 2.69 -28.65 -0.82
N ASP A 2 2.24 -27.42 -0.64
CA ASP A 2 2.57 -26.35 -1.57
C ASP A 2 4.07 -26.09 -1.47
N ALA A 3 4.75 -26.04 -2.62
CA ALA A 3 6.18 -25.81 -2.66
C ALA A 3 6.46 -24.41 -2.10
N LYS A 4 7.40 -24.29 -1.15
CA LYS A 4 7.75 -23.02 -0.54
C LYS A 4 8.68 -22.25 -1.47
N ILE A 5 8.42 -20.96 -1.66
CA ILE A 5 9.21 -20.09 -2.53
C ILE A 5 10.50 -19.74 -1.80
N ARG A 6 11.64 -19.94 -2.47
CA ARG A 6 12.98 -19.54 -2.01
C ARG A 6 13.36 -18.17 -2.58
N ARG A 7 12.96 -17.90 -3.82
CA ARG A 7 13.34 -16.67 -4.53
C ARG A 7 12.27 -16.24 -5.52
N ILE A 8 12.10 -14.93 -5.64
CA ILE A 8 11.28 -14.28 -6.66
C ILE A 8 12.18 -13.33 -7.45
N ARG A 9 12.21 -13.44 -8.77
CA ARG A 9 12.86 -12.46 -9.66
C ARG A 9 11.81 -11.74 -10.47
N GLN A 10 11.88 -10.42 -10.48
CA GLN A 10 11.00 -9.59 -11.27
C GLN A 10 11.77 -8.95 -12.42
N PHE A 11 11.20 -9.05 -13.61
CA PHE A 11 11.72 -8.47 -14.83
C PHE A 11 10.74 -7.46 -15.38
N ARG A 12 11.24 -6.37 -15.95
CA ARG A 12 10.45 -5.37 -16.67
C ARG A 12 10.92 -5.28 -18.12
N ALA A 13 9.96 -5.21 -19.02
CA ALA A 13 10.18 -4.86 -20.41
C ALA A 13 9.25 -3.73 -20.84
N ASP A 14 9.80 -2.65 -21.37
CA ASP A 14 9.00 -1.65 -22.05
C ASP A 14 8.59 -2.18 -23.43
N LEU A 15 7.33 -1.92 -23.79
CA LEU A 15 6.66 -2.45 -24.97
C LEU A 15 6.35 -1.32 -25.96
N ILE A 16 6.45 -1.63 -27.25
CA ILE A 16 6.04 -0.74 -28.34
C ILE A 16 5.11 -1.48 -29.29
N GLU A 17 4.16 -0.76 -29.87
CA GLU A 17 3.32 -1.27 -30.95
C GLU A 17 3.99 -0.95 -32.29
N ASP A 18 4.28 -1.98 -33.07
CA ASP A 18 4.77 -1.89 -34.44
C ASP A 18 3.66 -2.33 -35.40
N ASP A 19 3.37 -1.51 -36.41
CA ASP A 19 2.27 -1.73 -37.34
C ASP A 19 2.35 -3.05 -38.12
N ASN A 20 3.54 -3.66 -38.25
CA ASN A 20 3.75 -4.89 -39.00
C ASN A 20 3.98 -6.12 -38.12
N GLN A 21 4.48 -5.93 -36.90
CA GLN A 21 4.90 -7.01 -36.00
C GLN A 21 4.04 -7.12 -34.74
N GLY A 22 3.12 -6.18 -34.50
CA GLY A 22 2.33 -6.12 -33.29
C GLY A 22 3.14 -5.60 -32.11
N VAL A 23 2.92 -6.14 -30.92
CA VAL A 23 3.59 -5.69 -29.70
C VAL A 23 5.00 -6.29 -29.60
N ILE A 24 6.01 -5.43 -29.58
CA ILE A 24 7.43 -5.81 -29.44
C ILE A 24 7.97 -5.32 -28.10
N ALA A 25 8.73 -6.16 -27.41
CA ALA A 25 9.51 -5.74 -26.24
C ALA A 25 10.85 -5.13 -26.68
N ILE A 26 11.18 -3.93 -26.19
CA ILE A 26 12.44 -3.25 -26.54
C ILE A 26 13.63 -3.93 -25.86
N HIS A 27 13.54 -4.11 -24.54
CA HIS A 27 14.55 -4.76 -23.71
C HIS A 27 13.88 -5.25 -22.42
N GLU A 28 14.25 -6.45 -21.95
CA GLU A 28 13.79 -6.98 -20.67
C GLU A 28 14.97 -7.01 -19.71
N GLN A 29 14.80 -6.36 -18.55
CA GLN A 29 15.81 -6.25 -17.51
C GLN A 29 15.26 -6.72 -16.17
N ILE A 30 16.13 -7.24 -15.30
CA ILE A 30 15.76 -7.51 -13.91
C ILE A 30 15.56 -6.18 -13.19
N VAL A 31 14.53 -6.08 -12.36
CA VAL A 31 14.24 -4.87 -11.56
C VAL A 31 14.24 -5.17 -10.07
N SER A 32 13.94 -6.41 -9.67
CA SER A 32 14.10 -6.83 -8.28
C SER A 32 14.35 -8.33 -8.12
N GLU A 33 14.99 -8.70 -7.01
CA GLU A 33 15.14 -10.08 -6.53
C GLU A 33 14.80 -10.13 -5.04
N ASN A 34 13.87 -11.01 -4.64
CA ASN A 34 13.50 -11.24 -3.25
C ASN A 34 13.94 -12.64 -2.85
N LEU A 35 14.64 -12.77 -1.73
CA LEU A 35 15.01 -14.02 -1.11
C LEU A 35 14.16 -14.24 0.13
N LEU A 36 13.67 -15.47 0.26
CA LEU A 36 12.82 -15.88 1.37
C LEU A 36 13.50 -17.00 2.14
N ASP A 37 13.15 -17.14 3.41
CA ASP A 37 13.49 -18.31 4.23
C ASP A 37 12.50 -19.47 4.03
N VAL A 38 12.77 -20.60 4.69
CA VAL A 38 11.91 -21.79 4.62
C VAL A 38 10.54 -21.59 5.24
N ASP A 39 10.27 -20.51 5.94
CA ASP A 39 8.96 -20.17 6.49
C ASP A 39 8.20 -19.17 5.61
N GLY A 40 8.84 -18.67 4.55
CA GLY A 40 8.28 -17.72 3.61
C GLY A 40 8.46 -16.26 4.04
N ASN A 41 9.36 -15.99 4.99
CA ASN A 41 9.71 -14.63 5.37
C ASN A 41 10.72 -14.07 4.39
N GLU A 42 10.52 -12.85 3.89
CA GLU A 42 11.50 -12.17 3.03
C GLU A 42 12.70 -11.76 3.88
N THR A 43 13.85 -12.38 3.63
CA THR A 43 15.10 -12.10 4.37
C THR A 43 15.97 -11.07 3.66
N GLU A 44 15.80 -10.93 2.35
CA GLU A 44 16.58 -10.00 1.55
C GLU A 44 15.82 -9.56 0.29
N ARG A 45 15.94 -8.28 -0.07
CA ARG A 45 15.44 -7.71 -1.32
C ARG A 45 16.55 -6.91 -1.97
N LEU A 46 16.74 -7.14 -3.27
CA LEU A 46 17.62 -6.37 -4.12
C LEU A 46 16.77 -5.63 -5.15
N THR A 47 17.02 -4.34 -5.35
CA THR A 47 16.44 -3.53 -6.42
C THR A 47 17.56 -3.10 -7.36
N TYR A 48 17.31 -3.22 -8.67
CA TYR A 48 18.33 -2.97 -9.69
C TYR A 48 18.04 -1.68 -10.47
N ASP A 49 19.11 -0.97 -10.81
CA ASP A 49 19.05 0.17 -11.74
C ASP A 49 18.88 -0.31 -13.21
N GLN A 50 18.83 0.64 -14.15
CA GLN A 50 18.70 0.35 -15.59
C GLN A 50 19.94 -0.31 -16.21
N GLU A 51 21.08 -0.30 -15.52
CA GLU A 51 22.32 -0.95 -15.95
C GLU A 51 22.46 -2.37 -15.37
N GLY A 52 21.55 -2.76 -14.47
CA GLY A 52 21.54 -4.04 -13.78
C GLY A 52 22.44 -4.09 -12.54
N ASN A 53 22.88 -2.93 -12.02
CA ASN A 53 23.59 -2.85 -10.74
C ASN A 53 22.57 -2.81 -9.58
N VAL A 54 22.98 -3.28 -8.40
CA VAL A 54 22.16 -3.17 -7.18
C VAL A 54 22.17 -1.71 -6.72
N GLU A 55 21.01 -1.05 -6.77
CA GLU A 55 20.82 0.33 -6.30
C GLU A 55 20.42 0.35 -4.82
N GLU A 56 19.53 -0.57 -4.43
CA GLU A 56 19.01 -0.72 -3.08
C GLU A 56 19.03 -2.18 -2.65
N ARG A 57 19.38 -2.40 -1.38
CA ARG A 57 19.36 -3.70 -0.74
C ARG A 57 18.74 -3.59 0.64
N VAL A 58 17.71 -4.39 0.89
CA VAL A 58 17.03 -4.47 2.19
C VAL A 58 17.27 -5.84 2.78
N ILE A 59 17.78 -5.90 4.00
CA ILE A 59 18.03 -7.14 4.75
C ILE A 59 17.10 -7.16 5.94
N THR A 60 16.39 -8.27 6.15
CA THR A 60 15.50 -8.44 7.31
C THR A 60 15.92 -9.66 8.12
N GLU A 61 16.18 -9.45 9.41
CA GLU A 61 16.44 -10.50 10.38
C GLU A 61 15.17 -10.81 11.17
N TYR A 62 14.92 -12.09 11.41
CA TYR A 62 13.73 -12.56 12.13
C TYR A 62 14.09 -13.32 13.40
N ALA A 63 13.27 -13.16 14.43
CA ALA A 63 13.22 -14.04 15.58
C ALA A 63 11.78 -14.52 15.77
N SER A 64 11.58 -15.85 15.83
CA SER A 64 10.24 -16.45 15.94
C SER A 64 9.25 -15.92 14.88
N SER A 65 9.70 -15.85 13.62
CA SER A 65 8.92 -15.36 12.47
C SER A 65 8.45 -13.90 12.57
N LYS A 66 9.09 -13.09 13.43
CA LYS A 66 8.86 -11.64 13.51
C LYS A 66 10.13 -10.88 13.15
N PRO A 67 10.05 -9.80 12.36
CA PRO A 67 11.22 -9.00 12.05
C PRO A 67 11.73 -8.35 13.32
N VAL A 68 13.02 -8.52 13.61
CA VAL A 68 13.71 -7.90 14.76
C VAL A 68 14.70 -6.83 14.32
N LYS A 69 15.16 -6.90 13.06
CA LYS A 69 16.04 -5.91 12.47
C LYS A 69 15.77 -5.80 10.97
N ILE A 70 15.76 -4.57 10.45
CA ILE A 70 15.80 -4.26 9.02
C ILE A 70 16.99 -3.35 8.78
N ILE A 71 17.75 -3.61 7.73
CA ILE A 71 18.86 -2.76 7.28
C ILE A 71 18.57 -2.38 5.83
N MET A 72 18.58 -1.09 5.54
CA MET A 72 18.48 -0.55 4.19
C MET A 72 19.85 -0.03 3.75
N GLU A 73 20.35 -0.58 2.65
CA GLU A 73 21.56 -0.17 1.96
C GLU A 73 21.17 0.49 0.63
N ILE A 74 21.70 1.68 0.34
CA ILE A 74 21.60 2.32 -0.97
C ILE A 74 23.00 2.57 -1.48
N ASN A 75 23.32 2.10 -2.69
CA ASN A 75 24.65 2.17 -3.28
C ASN A 75 25.76 1.69 -2.32
N ASP A 76 25.54 0.50 -1.73
CA ASP A 76 26.42 -0.15 -0.73
C ASP A 76 26.66 0.63 0.58
N MET A 77 25.86 1.67 0.86
CA MET A 77 25.90 2.42 2.12
C MET A 77 24.65 2.16 2.95
N VAL A 78 24.82 1.85 4.24
CA VAL A 78 23.69 1.75 5.17
C VAL A 78 23.08 3.13 5.37
N VAL A 79 21.85 3.32 4.92
CA VAL A 79 21.11 4.58 5.04
C VAL A 79 20.08 4.54 6.16
N GLU A 80 19.62 3.35 6.55
CA GLU A 80 18.66 3.17 7.63
C GLU A 80 18.86 1.82 8.32
N GLN A 81 18.73 1.80 9.63
CA GLN A 81 18.56 0.56 10.40
C GLN A 81 17.36 0.69 11.32
N THR A 82 16.48 -0.31 11.30
CA THR A 82 15.27 -0.34 12.12
C THR A 82 15.27 -1.59 12.99
N GLY A 83 15.18 -1.41 14.31
CA GLY A 83 15.12 -2.49 15.29
C GLY A 83 13.75 -2.61 15.94
N TYR A 84 13.27 -3.83 16.19
CA TYR A 84 11.96 -4.09 16.78
C TYR A 84 12.07 -4.91 18.07
N GLN A 85 11.32 -4.51 19.08
CA GLN A 85 11.22 -5.21 20.36
C GLN A 85 9.77 -5.59 20.63
N TYR A 86 9.58 -6.86 21.01
CA TYR A 86 8.26 -7.42 21.30
C TYR A 86 8.18 -7.86 22.77
N ASP A 87 6.99 -7.78 23.35
CA ASP A 87 6.73 -8.36 24.67
C ASP A 87 6.59 -9.89 24.61
N GLU A 88 6.38 -10.52 25.78
CA GLU A 88 6.22 -11.98 25.90
C GLU A 88 4.97 -12.54 25.17
N THR A 89 3.96 -11.69 24.95
CA THR A 89 2.78 -12.04 24.15
C THR A 89 3.02 -11.84 22.65
N GLY A 90 4.13 -11.20 22.31
CA GLY A 90 4.56 -10.90 20.96
C GLY A 90 4.02 -9.58 20.40
N LYS A 91 3.51 -8.66 21.22
CA LYS A 91 3.13 -7.32 20.76
C LYS A 91 4.36 -6.47 20.58
N LEU A 92 4.40 -5.66 19.51
CA LEU A 92 5.45 -4.67 19.31
C LEU A 92 5.32 -3.61 20.41
N VAL A 93 6.36 -3.45 21.23
CA VAL A 93 6.40 -2.46 22.32
C VAL A 93 7.35 -1.31 22.04
N LYS A 94 8.35 -1.53 21.19
CA LYS A 94 9.35 -0.52 20.84
C LYS A 94 9.94 -0.76 19.45
N GLU A 95 10.17 0.33 18.75
CA GLU A 95 10.86 0.41 17.47
C GLU A 95 11.95 1.47 17.58
N GLN A 96 13.13 1.20 17.01
CA GLN A 96 14.25 2.14 16.99
C GLN A 96 14.69 2.34 15.55
N ILE A 97 14.75 3.58 15.09
CA ILE A 97 15.12 3.93 13.71
C ILE A 97 16.40 4.75 13.76
N ILE A 98 17.42 4.29 13.06
CA ILE A 98 18.71 4.97 12.93
C ILE A 98 18.87 5.37 11.47
N TYR A 99 18.84 6.67 11.19
CA TYR A 99 19.14 7.20 9.88
C TYR A 99 20.65 7.40 9.73
N GLN A 100 21.26 6.74 8.75
CA GLN A 100 22.70 6.76 8.48
C GLN A 100 23.52 6.40 9.74
N GLU A 101 24.42 7.28 10.18
CA GLU A 101 25.21 7.17 11.41
C GLU A 101 24.67 8.06 12.54
N GLY A 102 23.39 8.46 12.46
CA GLY A 102 22.72 9.29 13.44
C GLY A 102 22.38 8.55 14.73
N GLU A 103 21.82 9.30 15.66
CA GLU A 103 21.29 8.77 16.92
C GLU A 103 19.84 8.27 16.68
N PRO A 104 19.40 7.25 17.44
CA PRO A 104 18.14 6.58 17.14
C PRO A 104 16.93 7.42 17.57
N ASP A 105 15.94 7.50 16.67
CA ASP A 105 14.57 7.81 17.08
C ASP A 105 13.92 6.55 17.66
N GLU A 106 13.11 6.72 18.69
CA GLU A 106 12.46 5.65 19.44
C GLU A 106 10.95 5.79 19.41
N ALA A 107 10.24 4.83 18.82
CA ALA A 107 8.79 4.75 18.91
C ALA A 107 8.36 3.74 19.98
N ILE A 108 7.57 4.22 20.94
CA ILE A 108 6.98 3.41 22.03
C ILE A 108 5.51 3.13 21.75
N TYR A 109 5.11 1.87 21.92
CA TYR A 109 3.74 1.40 21.70
C TYR A 109 3.09 1.02 23.03
N THR A 110 1.97 1.67 23.36
CA THR A 110 1.24 1.45 24.61
C THR A 110 -0.09 0.76 24.37
N TYR A 111 -0.40 -0.24 25.20
CA TYR A 111 -1.60 -1.07 25.06
C TYR A 111 -2.44 -1.07 26.35
N GLU A 112 -3.76 -1.13 26.18
CA GLU A 112 -4.73 -1.50 27.22
C GLU A 112 -5.26 -2.91 26.90
N GLY A 113 -4.73 -3.92 27.58
CA GLY A 113 -4.98 -5.31 27.22
C GLY A 113 -4.43 -5.62 25.82
N GLU A 114 -5.30 -6.02 24.88
CA GLU A 114 -4.94 -6.27 23.48
C GLU A 114 -5.01 -5.03 22.58
N ARG A 115 -5.53 -3.90 23.09
CA ARG A 115 -5.82 -2.71 22.28
C ARG A 115 -4.63 -1.75 22.30
N LEU A 116 -4.06 -1.45 21.14
CA LEU A 116 -3.12 -0.35 20.99
C LEU A 116 -3.86 0.97 21.27
N VAL A 117 -3.37 1.75 22.24
CA VAL A 117 -3.95 3.04 22.63
C VAL A 117 -3.06 4.23 22.29
N ALA A 118 -1.75 4.02 22.18
CA ALA A 118 -0.83 5.08 21.77
C ALA A 118 0.42 4.55 21.04
N ARG A 119 0.95 5.36 20.12
CA ARG A 119 2.31 5.30 19.60
C ARG A 119 2.93 6.68 19.78
N GLN A 120 4.10 6.77 20.38
CA GLN A 120 4.80 8.03 20.62
C GLN A 120 6.26 7.88 20.18
N VAL A 121 6.75 8.83 19.38
CA VAL A 121 8.14 8.88 18.93
C VAL A 121 8.92 9.84 19.81
N PHE A 122 10.15 9.49 20.16
CA PHE A 122 11.08 10.31 20.92
C PHE A 122 12.42 10.35 20.19
N ASP A 123 13.07 11.52 20.19
CA ASP A 123 14.46 11.62 19.73
C ASP A 123 15.44 11.12 20.81
N GLU A 124 16.73 11.19 20.51
CA GLU A 124 17.82 10.78 21.41
C GLU A 124 17.83 11.51 22.77
N ASP A 125 17.34 12.75 22.80
CA ASP A 125 17.26 13.60 23.99
C ASP A 125 15.97 13.32 24.80
N GLY A 126 15.10 12.45 24.29
CA GLY A 126 13.80 12.12 24.87
C GLY A 126 12.73 13.19 24.63
N VAL A 127 12.93 14.07 23.65
CA VAL A 127 11.93 15.03 23.20
C VAL A 127 10.87 14.29 22.40
N GLU A 128 9.61 14.48 22.77
CA GLU A 128 8.47 13.86 22.07
C GLU A 128 8.31 14.47 20.68
N GLY A 129 8.34 13.62 19.66
CA GLY A 129 8.04 13.95 18.27
C GLY A 129 6.60 13.56 17.90
N GLU A 130 6.46 12.86 16.77
CA GLU A 130 5.16 12.42 16.27
C GLU A 130 4.44 11.48 17.24
N LYS A 131 3.12 11.58 17.29
CA LYS A 131 2.31 10.69 18.14
C LYS A 131 0.96 10.37 17.55
N MET A 132 0.45 9.20 17.94
CA MET A 132 -0.87 8.71 17.59
C MET A 132 -1.58 8.23 18.84
N PHE A 133 -2.87 8.54 18.94
CA PHE A 133 -3.75 8.05 20.00
C PHE A 133 -4.98 7.37 19.42
N ARG A 134 -5.46 6.32 20.10
CA ARG A 134 -6.70 5.60 19.80
C ARG A 134 -7.66 5.67 20.96
N LYS A 135 -8.92 6.00 20.69
CA LYS A 135 -10.01 5.98 21.67
C LYS A 135 -10.98 4.85 21.37
N TYR A 136 -11.31 4.07 22.39
CA TYR A 136 -12.28 2.97 22.29
C TYR A 136 -13.51 3.19 23.18
N GLU A 137 -14.66 2.66 22.77
CA GLU A 137 -15.88 2.56 23.59
C GLU A 137 -16.49 1.16 23.41
N ASP A 138 -16.62 0.40 24.50
CA ASP A 138 -17.11 -1.00 24.49
C ASP A 138 -16.41 -1.88 23.44
N ASP A 139 -15.07 -1.88 23.45
CA ASP A 139 -14.18 -2.57 22.50
C ASP A 139 -14.17 -2.02 21.06
N ARG A 140 -14.93 -0.97 20.76
CA ARG A 140 -14.98 -0.39 19.41
C ARG A 140 -14.00 0.75 19.28
N LEU A 141 -13.18 0.73 18.23
CA LEU A 141 -12.37 1.89 17.88
C LEU A 141 -13.31 3.00 17.43
N MET A 142 -13.32 4.11 18.15
CA MET A 142 -14.18 5.27 17.86
C MET A 142 -13.40 6.38 17.17
N ARG A 143 -12.12 6.54 17.52
CA ARG A 143 -11.30 7.63 17.01
C ARG A 143 -9.82 7.29 16.99
N GLU A 144 -9.14 7.79 15.96
CA GLU A 144 -7.69 7.90 15.88
C GLU A 144 -7.30 9.36 15.66
N GLU A 145 -6.24 9.81 16.32
CA GLU A 145 -5.66 11.15 16.14
C GLU A 145 -4.15 11.00 15.93
N PHE A 146 -3.60 11.75 14.98
CA PHE A 146 -2.18 11.77 14.63
C PHE A 146 -1.69 13.21 14.70
N TYR A 147 -0.58 13.39 15.38
CA TYR A 147 0.06 14.68 15.61
C TYR A 147 1.49 14.62 15.09
N ASN A 148 1.96 15.73 14.52
CA ASN A 148 3.35 15.88 14.13
C ASN A 148 4.27 16.15 15.31
N SER A 149 5.57 16.29 15.03
CA SER A 149 6.61 16.62 15.98
C SER A 149 6.44 17.98 16.67
N GLU A 150 5.66 18.90 16.10
CA GLU A 150 5.31 20.18 16.74
C GLU A 150 4.07 20.04 17.66
N GLY A 151 3.45 18.86 17.71
CA GLY A 151 2.24 18.58 18.47
C GLY A 151 0.96 19.12 17.83
N ALA A 152 1.00 19.53 16.56
CA ALA A 152 -0.19 19.92 15.81
C ALA A 152 -0.93 18.70 15.28
N LEU A 153 -2.27 18.73 15.30
CA LEU A 153 -3.09 17.66 14.75
C LEU A 153 -3.01 17.70 13.21
N GLU A 154 -2.51 16.62 12.61
CA GLU A 154 -2.42 16.49 11.14
C GLU A 154 -3.48 15.56 10.57
N ARG A 155 -3.93 14.58 11.37
CA ARG A 155 -4.98 13.67 10.92
C ARG A 155 -5.85 13.23 12.08
N SER A 156 -7.15 13.16 11.84
CA SER A 156 -8.04 12.39 12.71
C SER A 156 -9.01 11.54 11.91
N LYS A 157 -9.37 10.38 12.44
CA LYS A 157 -10.34 9.48 11.83
C LYS A 157 -11.36 9.06 12.87
N THR A 158 -12.64 9.22 12.54
CA THR A 158 -13.77 8.83 13.38
C THR A 158 -14.47 7.64 12.75
N TYR A 159 -14.90 6.70 13.59
CA TYR A 159 -15.56 5.46 13.20
C TYR A 159 -16.99 5.46 13.74
N ILE A 160 -17.97 5.31 12.86
CA ILE A 160 -19.39 5.41 13.17
C ILE A 160 -20.04 4.05 12.90
N TYR A 161 -20.68 3.50 13.93
CA TYR A 161 -21.31 2.18 13.88
C TYR A 161 -22.82 2.33 13.89
N ASN A 162 -23.52 1.46 13.16
CA ASN A 162 -24.97 1.40 13.14
C ASN A 162 -25.52 0.70 14.41
N ASP A 163 -26.85 0.65 14.53
CA ASP A 163 -27.54 0.01 15.67
C ASP A 163 -27.29 -1.51 15.79
N ARG A 164 -26.77 -2.15 14.74
CA ARG A 164 -26.36 -3.57 14.73
C ARG A 164 -24.87 -3.75 15.07
N ASN A 165 -24.21 -2.68 15.48
CA ASN A 165 -22.79 -2.65 15.81
C ASN A 165 -21.85 -2.96 14.63
N GLN A 166 -22.26 -2.63 13.42
CA GLN A 166 -21.44 -2.75 12.20
C GLN A 166 -20.92 -1.36 11.82
N LEU A 167 -19.68 -1.28 11.35
CA LEU A 167 -19.08 -0.03 10.87
C LEU A 167 -19.83 0.43 9.61
N GLU A 168 -20.47 1.60 9.67
CA GLU A 168 -21.29 2.15 8.59
C GLU A 168 -20.61 3.34 7.91
N GLU A 169 -19.84 4.12 8.67
CA GLU A 169 -19.16 5.31 8.13
C GLU A 169 -17.80 5.52 8.80
N THR A 170 -16.84 6.03 8.02
CA THR A 170 -15.64 6.67 8.58
C THR A 170 -15.53 8.10 8.08
N VAL A 171 -15.14 8.99 8.98
CA VAL A 171 -14.86 10.39 8.67
C VAL A 171 -13.40 10.68 8.99
N GLU A 172 -12.62 10.99 7.96
CA GLU A 172 -11.22 11.37 8.09
C GLU A 172 -11.06 12.87 7.83
N LEU A 173 -10.28 13.50 8.68
CA LEU A 173 -9.83 14.87 8.56
C LEU A 173 -8.32 14.84 8.35
N ARG A 174 -7.84 15.40 7.24
CA ARG A 174 -6.41 15.63 6.97
C ARG A 174 -6.15 17.12 7.02
N ILE A 175 -5.12 17.53 7.74
CA ILE A 175 -4.73 18.90 8.01
C ILE A 175 -3.25 19.01 7.66
N ASN A 176 -2.95 19.92 6.75
CA ASN A 176 -1.61 20.40 6.45
C ASN A 176 -1.61 21.92 6.69
N ASP A 177 -0.45 22.57 6.68
CA ASP A 177 -0.30 24.00 7.04
C ASP A 177 -1.31 24.94 6.35
N ASP A 178 -1.59 24.71 5.06
CA ASP A 178 -2.45 25.57 4.24
C ASP A 178 -3.76 24.91 3.76
N ASP A 179 -3.97 23.63 4.08
CA ASP A 179 -5.09 22.87 3.52
C ASP A 179 -5.69 21.90 4.52
N GLN A 180 -6.99 21.69 4.37
CA GLN A 180 -7.77 20.76 5.16
C GLN A 180 -8.72 20.01 4.24
N MET A 181 -8.63 18.69 4.25
CA MET A 181 -9.52 17.83 3.49
C MET A 181 -10.34 16.96 4.45
N ARG A 182 -11.65 16.91 4.22
CA ARG A 182 -12.53 15.96 4.90
C ARG A 182 -12.93 14.86 3.94
N ILE A 183 -12.70 13.61 4.33
CA ILE A 183 -13.05 12.42 3.57
C ILE A 183 -14.15 11.67 4.36
N VAL A 184 -15.21 11.27 3.67
CA VAL A 184 -16.29 10.45 4.24
C VAL A 184 -16.41 9.18 3.42
N ASN A 185 -16.28 8.03 4.07
CA ASN A 185 -16.50 6.72 3.47
C ASN A 185 -17.74 6.09 4.08
N VAL A 186 -18.68 5.65 3.23
CA VAL A 186 -19.85 4.86 3.62
C VAL A 186 -19.62 3.41 3.23
N LEU A 187 -19.94 2.50 4.14
CA LEU A 187 -19.70 1.08 4.00
C LEU A 187 -21.02 0.31 3.85
N ASP A 188 -20.99 -0.81 3.13
CA ASP A 188 -22.09 -1.77 3.10
C ASP A 188 -22.10 -2.68 4.35
N GLU A 189 -23.08 -3.59 4.46
CA GLU A 189 -23.18 -4.51 5.59
C GLU A 189 -22.01 -5.51 5.70
N ALA A 190 -21.24 -5.71 4.62
CA ALA A 190 -20.06 -6.57 4.58
C ALA A 190 -18.76 -5.80 4.89
N GLY A 191 -18.83 -4.47 5.05
CA GLY A 191 -17.70 -3.60 5.35
C GLY A 191 -16.96 -3.09 4.11
N ASN A 192 -17.54 -3.18 2.91
CA ASN A 192 -16.94 -2.63 1.70
C ASN A 192 -17.30 -1.15 1.55
N VAL A 193 -16.34 -0.31 1.15
CA VAL A 193 -16.60 1.11 0.85
C VAL A 193 -17.36 1.22 -0.46
N ILE A 194 -18.62 1.67 -0.39
CA ILE A 194 -19.51 1.84 -1.54
C ILE A 194 -19.64 3.30 -1.98
N LEU A 195 -19.22 4.24 -1.14
CA LEU A 195 -19.24 5.67 -1.43
C LEU A 195 -18.13 6.40 -0.68
N GLU A 196 -17.27 7.10 -1.41
CA GLU A 196 -16.31 8.06 -0.86
C GLU A 196 -16.73 9.48 -1.27
N LYS A 197 -16.59 10.44 -0.37
CA LYS A 197 -16.75 11.88 -0.64
C LYS A 197 -15.58 12.64 -0.07
N ARG A 198 -14.98 13.53 -0.86
CA ARG A 198 -13.92 14.45 -0.42
C ARG A 198 -14.42 15.88 -0.46
N TYR A 199 -14.13 16.62 0.59
CA TYR A 199 -14.51 18.01 0.77
C TYR A 199 -13.28 18.87 1.01
N ASP A 200 -13.25 20.06 0.39
CA ASP A 200 -12.22 21.07 0.62
C ASP A 200 -12.39 21.78 1.98
N THR A 201 -11.47 22.70 2.29
CA THR A 201 -11.47 23.55 3.50
C THR A 201 -12.75 24.36 3.70
N ARG A 202 -13.47 24.68 2.62
CA ARG A 202 -14.73 25.45 2.63
C ARG A 202 -15.95 24.54 2.76
N GLY A 203 -15.76 23.23 2.78
CA GLY A 203 -16.82 22.23 2.84
C GLY A 203 -17.49 21.92 1.49
N ASN A 204 -16.90 22.35 0.37
CA ASN A 204 -17.42 22.00 -0.96
C ASN A 204 -17.04 20.56 -1.29
N LEU A 205 -17.96 19.80 -1.88
CA LEU A 205 -17.66 18.48 -2.42
C LEU A 205 -16.76 18.64 -3.67
N VAL A 206 -15.53 18.13 -3.60
CA VAL A 206 -14.54 18.21 -4.70
C VAL A 206 -14.36 16.89 -5.44
N MET A 207 -14.71 15.78 -4.81
CA MET A 207 -14.67 14.46 -5.42
C MET A 207 -15.72 13.54 -4.77
N ARG A 208 -16.32 12.68 -5.59
CA ARG A 208 -17.17 11.57 -5.15
C ARG A 208 -16.76 10.31 -5.90
N SER A 209 -16.60 9.21 -5.19
CA SER A 209 -16.40 7.88 -5.77
C SER A 209 -17.51 6.93 -5.34
N ARG A 210 -18.00 6.08 -6.25
CA ARG A 210 -19.02 5.05 -5.99
C ARG A 210 -18.50 3.70 -6.46
N SER A 211 -18.61 2.70 -5.60
CA SER A 211 -18.16 1.34 -5.91
C SER A 211 -19.36 0.39 -6.00
N GLU A 212 -19.39 -0.41 -7.07
CA GLU A 212 -20.25 -1.58 -7.18
C GLU A 212 -19.41 -2.82 -6.87
N VAL A 213 -19.95 -3.71 -6.04
CA VAL A 213 -19.28 -4.94 -5.61
C VAL A 213 -20.02 -6.16 -6.14
N ASN A 214 -19.28 -7.17 -6.56
CA ASN A 214 -19.85 -8.43 -7.02
C ASN A 214 -20.27 -9.34 -5.83
N GLU A 215 -20.81 -10.52 -6.13
CA GLU A 215 -21.27 -11.49 -5.12
C GLU A 215 -20.15 -12.01 -4.19
N GLN A 216 -18.88 -11.88 -4.59
CA GLN A 216 -17.72 -12.23 -3.76
C GLN A 216 -17.25 -11.06 -2.86
N GLY A 217 -17.92 -9.91 -2.93
CA GLY A 217 -17.53 -8.69 -2.21
C GLY A 217 -16.36 -7.95 -2.86
N LEU A 218 -16.00 -8.27 -4.11
CA LEU A 218 -14.91 -7.62 -4.82
C LEU A 218 -15.45 -6.47 -5.68
N PRO A 219 -14.80 -5.29 -5.71
CA PRO A 219 -15.25 -4.18 -6.55
C PRO A 219 -15.23 -4.57 -8.03
N GLU A 220 -16.35 -4.45 -8.75
CA GLU A 220 -16.43 -4.69 -10.19
C GLU A 220 -16.39 -3.39 -11.00
N SER A 221 -16.86 -2.29 -10.41
CA SER A 221 -16.85 -0.96 -10.99
C SER A 221 -16.61 0.09 -9.93
N ILE A 222 -15.78 1.08 -10.22
CA ILE A 222 -15.56 2.27 -9.38
C ILE A 222 -15.70 3.50 -10.26
N GLU A 223 -16.73 4.28 -10.02
CA GLU A 223 -16.98 5.55 -10.69
C GLU A 223 -16.45 6.70 -9.83
N GLU A 224 -15.47 7.44 -10.33
CA GLU A 224 -14.95 8.65 -9.70
C GLU A 224 -15.37 9.89 -10.49
N GLU A 225 -15.92 10.89 -9.80
CA GLU A 225 -16.32 12.17 -10.35
C GLU A 225 -15.64 13.29 -9.56
N ASN A 226 -14.97 14.20 -10.28
CA ASN A 226 -14.36 15.41 -9.73
C ASN A 226 -14.62 16.61 -10.67
N ALA A 227 -14.04 17.77 -10.36
CA ALA A 227 -14.24 19.00 -11.16
C ALA A 227 -13.75 18.90 -12.62
N TYR A 228 -12.88 17.94 -12.94
CA TYR A 228 -12.30 17.73 -14.27
C TYR A 228 -13.05 16.68 -15.10
N GLY A 229 -13.98 15.94 -14.48
CA GLY A 229 -14.82 14.97 -15.16
C GLY A 229 -14.96 13.67 -14.38
N LYS A 230 -15.38 12.63 -15.11
CA LYS A 230 -15.70 11.32 -14.58
C LYS A 230 -14.86 10.23 -15.24
N THR A 231 -14.31 9.36 -14.40
CA THR A 231 -13.63 8.13 -14.80
C THR A 231 -14.32 6.93 -14.18
N ILE A 232 -14.22 5.79 -14.87
CA ILE A 232 -14.80 4.52 -14.43
C ILE A 232 -13.68 3.48 -14.49
N THR A 233 -13.40 2.87 -13.35
CA THR A 233 -12.50 1.72 -13.25
C THR A 233 -13.32 0.44 -13.28
N LEU A 234 -13.06 -0.43 -14.25
CA LEU A 234 -13.71 -1.72 -14.41
C LEU A 234 -12.72 -2.82 -14.02
N LEU A 235 -13.15 -3.73 -13.14
CA LEU A 235 -12.31 -4.83 -12.65
C LEU A 235 -12.94 -6.17 -13.01
N ALA A 236 -12.11 -7.12 -13.46
CA ALA A 236 -12.53 -8.49 -13.66
C ALA A 236 -11.60 -9.46 -12.94
N TYR A 237 -12.19 -10.55 -12.46
CA TYR A 237 -11.55 -11.53 -11.60
C TYR A 237 -11.72 -12.93 -12.20
N ASP A 238 -10.82 -13.84 -11.84
CA ASP A 238 -11.05 -15.26 -12.07
C ASP A 238 -11.86 -15.91 -10.94
N ASP A 239 -12.14 -17.20 -11.08
CA ASP A 239 -12.93 -17.99 -10.12
C ASP A 239 -12.32 -18.06 -8.71
N LYS A 240 -11.04 -17.70 -8.55
CA LYS A 240 -10.34 -17.63 -7.25
C LYS A 240 -10.34 -16.21 -6.68
N GLY A 241 -11.02 -15.26 -7.31
CA GLY A 241 -11.08 -13.86 -6.87
C GLY A 241 -9.82 -13.06 -7.17
N ARG A 242 -8.94 -13.51 -8.07
CA ARG A 242 -7.72 -12.77 -8.44
C ARG A 242 -8.04 -11.80 -9.57
N ASN A 243 -7.63 -10.53 -9.44
CA ASN A 243 -7.89 -9.52 -10.48
C ASN A 243 -7.05 -9.82 -11.74
N ILE A 244 -7.71 -10.30 -12.79
CA ILE A 244 -7.08 -10.62 -14.07
C ILE A 244 -7.08 -9.44 -15.03
N ARG A 245 -7.96 -8.46 -14.81
CA ARG A 245 -8.04 -7.25 -15.64
C ARG A 245 -8.48 -6.03 -14.84
N LEU A 246 -7.85 -4.89 -15.12
CA LEU A 246 -8.31 -3.57 -14.72
C LEU A 246 -8.35 -2.67 -15.95
N GLN A 247 -9.42 -1.90 -16.12
CA GLN A 247 -9.53 -0.90 -17.18
C GLN A 247 -10.05 0.41 -16.62
N GLU A 248 -9.32 1.50 -16.82
CA GLU A 248 -9.78 2.86 -16.50
C GLU A 248 -10.30 3.50 -17.79
N VAL A 249 -11.54 3.98 -17.78
CA VAL A 249 -12.16 4.66 -18.92
C VAL A 249 -12.71 6.03 -18.55
N THR A 250 -12.77 6.95 -19.50
CA THR A 250 -13.54 8.19 -19.34
C THR A 250 -15.04 7.90 -19.42
N GLU A 251 -15.86 8.89 -19.05
CA GLU A 251 -17.32 8.85 -19.28
C GLU A 251 -17.71 8.62 -20.76
N THR A 252 -16.86 9.03 -21.70
CA THR A 252 -17.06 8.80 -23.14
C THR A 252 -16.61 7.42 -23.62
N GLY A 253 -16.04 6.59 -22.74
CA GLY A 253 -15.56 5.24 -23.05
C GLY A 253 -14.13 5.19 -23.60
N LEU A 254 -13.37 6.29 -23.58
CA LEU A 254 -11.95 6.27 -23.95
C LEU A 254 -11.17 5.51 -22.88
N VAL A 255 -10.42 4.49 -23.28
CA VAL A 255 -9.54 3.74 -22.38
C VAL A 255 -8.32 4.57 -22.04
N LEU A 256 -8.12 4.85 -20.75
CA LEU A 256 -6.99 5.62 -20.24
C LEU A 256 -5.90 4.69 -19.70
N ASN A 257 -6.28 3.55 -19.14
CA ASN A 257 -5.38 2.55 -18.57
C ASN A 257 -5.97 1.15 -18.76
N HIS A 258 -5.13 0.17 -19.06
CA HIS A 258 -5.49 -1.23 -19.19
C HIS A 258 -4.39 -2.10 -18.61
N ILE A 259 -4.75 -2.92 -17.63
CA ILE A 259 -3.85 -3.88 -16.97
C ILE A 259 -4.40 -5.29 -17.15
N GLU A 260 -3.57 -6.21 -17.60
CA GLU A 260 -3.86 -7.65 -17.66
C GLU A 260 -2.87 -8.42 -16.81
N ARG A 261 -3.35 -9.46 -16.13
CA ARG A 261 -2.52 -10.32 -15.26
C ARG A 261 -2.74 -11.79 -15.58
N THR A 262 -1.66 -12.55 -15.56
CA THR A 262 -1.69 -14.01 -15.67
C THR A 262 -1.06 -14.64 -14.45
N PHE A 263 -1.54 -15.83 -14.08
CA PHE A 263 -1.07 -16.56 -12.91
C PHE A 263 -0.74 -18.00 -13.28
N ASN A 264 0.20 -18.61 -12.56
CA ASN A 264 0.48 -20.03 -12.69
C ASN A 264 -0.58 -20.89 -11.96
N ASP A 265 -0.46 -22.21 -12.07
CA ASP A 265 -1.39 -23.17 -11.45
C ASP A 265 -1.42 -23.07 -9.92
N GLN A 266 -0.32 -22.63 -9.30
CA GLN A 266 -0.20 -22.45 -7.85
C GLN A 266 -0.82 -21.15 -7.34
N GLY A 267 -1.21 -20.22 -8.23
CA GLY A 267 -1.77 -18.95 -7.79
C GLY A 267 -0.87 -17.74 -7.99
N LEU A 268 0.40 -17.94 -8.36
CA LEU A 268 1.44 -16.90 -8.37
C LEU A 268 1.41 -16.08 -9.66
N LEU A 269 1.57 -14.76 -9.55
CA LEU A 269 1.53 -13.82 -10.68
C LEU A 269 2.70 -14.08 -11.64
N LEU A 270 2.43 -14.57 -12.84
CA LEU A 270 3.46 -14.79 -13.86
C LEU A 270 3.77 -13.52 -14.64
N THR A 271 2.75 -12.84 -15.14
CA THR A 271 2.92 -11.62 -15.90
C THR A 271 1.88 -10.57 -15.55
N LEU A 272 2.27 -9.31 -15.67
CA LEU A 272 1.40 -8.16 -15.71
C LEU A 272 1.75 -7.33 -16.94
N THR A 273 0.77 -6.95 -17.73
CA THR A 273 0.96 -6.00 -18.83
C THR A 273 0.12 -4.76 -18.54
N ASN A 274 0.72 -3.57 -18.60
CA ASN A 274 0.07 -2.30 -18.35
C ASN A 274 0.25 -1.38 -19.55
N LYS A 275 -0.86 -0.91 -20.12
CA LYS A 275 -0.91 0.13 -21.15
C LYS A 275 -1.67 1.34 -20.62
N THR A 276 -0.99 2.47 -20.53
CA THR A 276 -1.57 3.76 -20.16
C THR A 276 -1.51 4.70 -21.36
N GLU A 277 -2.64 5.28 -21.73
CA GLU A 277 -2.71 6.29 -22.79
C GLU A 277 -2.19 7.65 -22.29
N PRO A 278 -1.47 8.41 -23.13
CA PRO A 278 -1.03 9.75 -22.79
C PRO A 278 -2.24 10.67 -22.62
N THR A 279 -2.19 11.52 -21.60
CA THR A 279 -3.16 12.60 -21.39
C THR A 279 -2.42 13.93 -21.25
N ALA A 280 -3.16 15.03 -21.09
CA ALA A 280 -2.55 16.33 -20.80
C ALA A 280 -1.73 16.33 -19.48
N LEU A 281 -2.02 15.41 -18.54
CA LEU A 281 -1.42 15.38 -17.22
C LEU A 281 -0.43 14.22 -17.02
N ARG A 282 -0.45 13.19 -17.88
CA ARG A 282 0.40 12.00 -17.73
C ARG A 282 0.95 11.51 -19.06
N ALA A 283 2.24 11.16 -19.08
CA ALA A 283 2.82 10.44 -20.21
C ALA A 283 2.19 9.04 -20.31
N GLY A 284 2.04 8.58 -21.55
CA GLY A 284 1.65 7.19 -21.79
C GLY A 284 2.78 6.24 -21.41
N SER A 285 2.43 5.00 -21.09
CA SER A 285 3.41 3.95 -20.85
C SER A 285 2.87 2.62 -21.35
N TYR A 286 3.75 1.76 -21.84
CA TYR A 286 3.37 0.40 -22.17
C TYR A 286 4.50 -0.51 -21.72
N TYR A 287 4.24 -1.40 -20.77
CA TYR A 287 5.26 -2.30 -20.24
C TYR A 287 4.67 -3.62 -19.79
N ARG A 288 5.56 -4.61 -19.64
CA ARG A 288 5.28 -5.91 -19.03
C ARG A 288 6.20 -6.13 -17.84
N ILE A 289 5.62 -6.62 -16.76
CA ILE A 289 6.32 -7.25 -15.64
C ILE A 289 6.19 -8.76 -15.77
N ARG A 290 7.28 -9.48 -15.53
CA ARG A 290 7.32 -10.95 -15.49
C ARG A 290 8.00 -11.39 -14.21
N ASN A 291 7.42 -12.37 -13.52
CA ASN A 291 8.03 -12.96 -12.33
C ASN A 291 8.53 -14.38 -12.62
N GLU A 292 9.68 -14.72 -12.06
CA GLU A 292 10.19 -16.08 -11.95
C GLU A 292 10.23 -16.50 -10.49
N TYR A 293 9.93 -17.77 -10.23
CA TYR A 293 9.89 -18.33 -8.89
C TYR A 293 10.86 -19.51 -8.79
N GLU A 294 11.71 -19.48 -7.78
CA GLU A 294 12.53 -20.63 -7.38
C GLU A 294 11.95 -21.19 -6.08
N PHE A 295 11.82 -22.51 -5.99
CA PHE A 295 11.26 -23.21 -4.82
C PHE A 295 12.36 -24.02 -4.10
N TYR A 296 12.14 -24.34 -2.82
CA TYR A 296 13.00 -25.20 -2.02
C TYR A 296 13.00 -26.67 -2.45
#